data_AF-A0A9D8UJJ1-F1
#
_entry.id   AF-A0A9D8UJJ1-F1
#
_cell.length_a   1.000
_cell.length_b   1.000
_cell.length_c   1.000
_cell.angle_alpha   90.00
_cell.angle_beta   90.00
_cell.angle_gamma   90.00
#
_symmetry.space_group_name_H-M   'P 1'
#
loop_
_entity.id
_entity.type
_entity.pdbx_description
1 polymer ?
#
loop_
_entity_poly.entity_id
_entity_poly.type
_entity_poly.pdbx_seq_one_letter_code
_entity_poly.pdbx_strand_id
1 'polypeptide(L)'
;MKKWKQRVKEEANLLNPAFLNVLFISAIKGYQEKNGEGLPYLYLFLIPPIVLHKSTRELLPRTIRTSLFTWLYENQKVKVSFFKRVASLKPFIQEAILFGVRANAIEIKENGMIISQTPSNAINKIFRTETEETKKCINEAKFLGKWFAGAGDVKTVLSLWGIRP
;
A
#
# COMPACT_ATOMS: atom_id res chain seq x y z
N MET A 1 -15.36 -2.77 -13.98
CA MET A 1 -15.08 -3.86 -12.99
C MET A 1 -16.40 -4.54 -12.66
N LYS A 2 -16.44 -5.88 -12.51
CA LYS A 2 -17.69 -6.59 -12.15
C LYS A 2 -18.15 -6.18 -10.75
N LYS A 3 -19.47 -6.18 -10.49
CA LYS A 3 -20.03 -5.96 -9.14
C LYS A 3 -19.42 -7.00 -8.18
N TRP A 4 -19.22 -6.66 -6.91
CA TRP A 4 -18.61 -7.55 -5.90
C TRP A 4 -19.21 -8.98 -5.92
N LYS A 5 -20.55 -9.07 -5.95
CA LYS A 5 -21.32 -10.33 -6.00
C LYS A 5 -21.10 -11.17 -7.28
N GLN A 6 -20.45 -10.62 -8.30
CA GLN A 6 -20.23 -11.23 -9.62
C GLN A 6 -18.74 -11.54 -9.87
N ARG A 7 -17.86 -11.27 -8.88
CA ARG A 7 -16.43 -11.62 -8.97
C ARG A 7 -16.23 -13.08 -8.64
N VAL A 8 -15.15 -13.65 -9.18
CA VAL A 8 -14.74 -14.99 -8.78
C VAL A 8 -14.33 -14.93 -7.30
N LYS A 9 -14.63 -15.99 -6.55
CA LYS A 9 -14.50 -16.01 -5.09
C LYS A 9 -13.07 -15.69 -4.64
N GLU A 10 -12.07 -16.16 -5.37
CA GLU A 10 -10.66 -15.92 -5.13
C GLU A 10 -10.32 -14.43 -5.27
N GLU A 11 -10.80 -13.78 -6.33
CA GLU A 11 -10.60 -12.34 -6.57
C GLU A 11 -11.30 -11.49 -5.50
N ALA A 12 -12.53 -11.85 -5.13
CA ALA A 12 -13.27 -11.19 -4.06
C ALA A 12 -12.56 -11.35 -2.71
N ASN A 13 -12.06 -12.54 -2.38
CA ASN A 13 -11.41 -12.78 -1.10
C ASN A 13 -10.03 -12.11 -1.02
N LEU A 14 -9.21 -12.21 -2.07
CA LEU A 14 -7.84 -11.67 -2.08
C LEU A 14 -7.79 -10.15 -2.24
N LEU A 15 -8.71 -9.57 -3.02
CA LEU A 15 -8.75 -8.13 -3.31
C LEU A 15 -9.90 -7.43 -2.60
N ASN A 16 -10.23 -7.91 -1.39
CA ASN A 16 -11.29 -7.32 -0.58
C ASN A 16 -10.97 -5.87 -0.18
N PRO A 17 -11.86 -4.90 -0.46
CA PRO A 17 -11.75 -3.50 -0.02
C PRO A 17 -11.38 -3.34 1.45
N ALA A 18 -11.93 -4.18 2.34
CA ALA A 18 -11.62 -4.12 3.76
C ALA A 18 -10.14 -4.47 4.03
N PHE A 19 -9.63 -5.54 3.41
CA PHE A 19 -8.24 -5.94 3.57
C PHE A 19 -7.28 -4.92 2.96
N LEU A 20 -7.57 -4.44 1.74
CA LEU A 20 -6.78 -3.37 1.11
C LEU A 20 -6.77 -2.10 1.98
N ASN A 21 -7.88 -1.76 2.64
CA ASN A 21 -7.93 -0.65 3.56
C ASN A 21 -7.04 -0.85 4.79
N VAL A 22 -6.96 -2.08 5.34
CA VAL A 22 -6.00 -2.41 6.40
C VAL A 22 -4.56 -2.17 5.94
N LEU A 23 -4.21 -2.54 4.71
CA LEU A 23 -2.88 -2.25 4.15
C LEU A 23 -2.63 -0.74 4.06
N PHE A 24 -3.62 0.04 3.62
CA PHE A 24 -3.52 1.50 3.54
C PHE A 24 -3.30 2.12 4.91
N ILE A 25 -4.11 1.75 5.90
CA ILE A 25 -3.97 2.25 7.27
C ILE A 25 -2.58 1.91 7.81
N SER A 26 -2.09 0.69 7.58
CA SER A 26 -0.76 0.26 8.00
C SER A 26 0.34 1.12 7.37
N ALA A 27 0.25 1.38 6.06
CA ALA A 27 1.18 2.24 5.33
C ALA A 27 1.12 3.70 5.79
N ILE A 28 -0.07 4.26 5.99
CA ILE A 28 -0.26 5.62 6.49
C ILE A 28 0.41 5.78 7.85
N LYS A 29 0.20 4.83 8.76
CA LYS A 29 0.84 4.85 10.09
C LYS A 29 2.35 4.72 10.00
N GLY A 30 2.86 3.86 9.11
CA GLY A 30 4.29 3.76 8.86
C GLY A 30 4.89 5.09 8.38
N TYR A 31 4.22 5.77 7.47
CA TYR A 31 4.65 7.08 6.97
C TYR A 31 4.62 8.16 8.07
N GLN A 32 3.51 8.23 8.82
CA GLN A 32 3.32 9.15 9.95
C GLN A 32 4.37 8.95 11.05
N GLU A 33 4.74 7.70 11.37
CA GLU A 33 5.82 7.40 12.33
C GLU A 33 7.17 8.03 11.95
N LYS A 34 7.40 8.32 10.66
CA LYS A 34 8.66 8.87 10.17
C LYS A 34 8.61 10.38 9.90
N ASN A 35 7.53 10.89 9.31
CA ASN A 35 7.42 12.29 8.87
C ASN A 35 6.39 13.11 9.67
N GLY A 36 5.57 12.51 10.54
CA GLY A 36 4.49 13.19 11.27
C GLY A 36 3.29 13.60 10.41
N GLU A 37 3.42 13.59 9.09
CA GLU A 37 2.40 13.97 8.11
C GLU A 37 1.61 12.78 7.55
N GLY A 38 0.49 13.05 6.88
CA GLY A 38 -0.27 12.04 6.14
C GLY A 38 0.51 11.42 4.98
N LEU A 39 0.02 10.30 4.46
CA LEU A 39 0.59 9.66 3.27
C LEU A 39 0.09 10.37 2.01
N PRO A 40 0.96 10.79 1.07
CA PRO A 40 0.50 11.28 -0.23
C PRO A 40 -0.42 10.28 -0.95
N TYR A 41 -1.54 10.78 -1.48
CA TYR A 41 -2.59 9.94 -2.08
C TYR A 41 -2.08 8.95 -3.13
N LEU A 42 -1.14 9.38 -3.96
CA LEU A 42 -0.59 8.57 -5.05
C LEU A 42 0.15 7.31 -4.54
N TYR A 43 0.67 7.31 -3.31
CA TYR A 43 1.33 6.13 -2.77
C TYR A 43 0.37 4.96 -2.52
N LEU A 44 -0.94 5.20 -2.33
CA LEU A 44 -1.91 4.10 -2.22
C LEU A 44 -1.97 3.23 -3.48
N PHE A 45 -1.58 3.75 -4.65
CA PHE A 45 -1.51 2.99 -5.89
C PHE A 45 -0.23 2.14 -5.99
N LEU A 46 0.76 2.38 -5.13
CA LEU A 46 2.01 1.62 -5.10
C LEU A 46 1.98 0.51 -4.04
N ILE A 47 1.31 0.75 -2.89
CA ILE A 47 1.34 -0.18 -1.76
C ILE A 47 0.82 -1.59 -2.16
N PRO A 48 -0.40 -1.79 -2.69
CA PRO A 48 -0.89 -3.13 -2.97
C PRO A 48 -0.13 -3.87 -4.08
N PRO A 49 0.25 -3.25 -5.22
CA PRO A 49 1.04 -3.94 -6.24
C PRO A 49 2.41 -4.45 -5.77
N ILE A 50 3.00 -3.81 -4.74
CA ILE A 50 4.27 -4.24 -4.13
C ILE A 50 4.01 -5.33 -3.08
N VAL A 51 3.05 -5.11 -2.18
CA VAL A 51 2.79 -5.98 -1.03
C VAL A 51 2.11 -7.29 -1.43
N LEU A 52 1.15 -7.26 -2.35
CA LEU A 52 0.39 -8.45 -2.72
C LEU A 52 1.17 -9.37 -3.67
N HIS A 53 2.16 -8.82 -4.39
CA HIS A 53 3.03 -9.63 -5.23
C HIS A 53 4.16 -10.23 -4.40
N LYS A 54 3.97 -11.48 -3.94
CA LYS A 54 4.89 -12.20 -3.04
C LYS A 54 6.37 -12.06 -3.43
N SER A 55 6.71 -12.29 -4.70
CA SER A 55 8.10 -12.21 -5.16
C SER A 55 8.70 -10.80 -5.07
N THR A 56 7.90 -9.74 -5.19
CA THR A 56 8.38 -8.37 -4.95
C THR A 56 8.50 -8.09 -3.46
N ARG A 57 7.49 -8.50 -2.68
CA ARG A 57 7.47 -8.30 -1.22
C ARG A 57 8.65 -8.98 -0.52
N GLU A 58 8.99 -10.20 -0.90
CA GLU A 58 10.12 -10.96 -0.29
C GLU A 58 11.49 -10.39 -0.64
N LEU A 59 11.59 -9.55 -1.67
CA LEU A 59 12.82 -8.84 -2.03
C LEU A 59 12.97 -7.49 -1.31
N LEU A 60 11.95 -7.03 -0.58
CA LEU A 60 12.01 -5.73 0.10
C LEU A 60 13.18 -5.70 1.10
N PRO A 61 13.84 -4.53 1.26
CA PRO A 61 14.92 -4.42 2.21
C PRO A 61 14.40 -4.58 3.64
N ARG A 62 15.19 -5.22 4.50
CA ARG A 62 14.81 -5.44 5.91
C ARG A 62 14.75 -4.16 6.75
N THR A 63 15.40 -3.09 6.28
CA THR A 63 15.45 -1.80 6.99
C THR A 63 15.30 -0.66 5.99
N ILE A 64 14.90 0.51 6.48
CA ILE A 64 14.73 1.72 5.66
C ILE A 64 16.06 2.41 5.29
N ARG A 65 17.21 1.82 5.64
CA ARG A 65 18.54 2.41 5.35
C ARG A 65 18.88 2.37 3.88
N THR A 66 18.49 1.30 3.17
CA THR A 66 18.67 1.20 1.72
C THR A 66 17.70 2.15 1.04
N SER A 67 18.20 3.07 0.21
CA SER A 67 17.32 3.99 -0.53
C SER A 67 16.46 3.24 -1.55
N LEU A 68 15.30 3.81 -1.92
CA LEU A 68 14.46 3.26 -2.99
C LEU A 68 15.22 3.14 -4.31
N PHE A 69 16.03 4.14 -4.64
CA PHE A 69 16.84 4.15 -5.85
C PHE A 69 17.83 2.98 -5.88
N THR A 70 18.63 2.82 -4.81
CA THR A 70 19.62 1.74 -4.68
C THR A 70 18.95 0.38 -4.78
N TRP A 71 17.84 0.18 -4.06
CA TRP A 71 17.12 -1.08 -4.08
C TRP A 71 16.55 -1.41 -5.48
N LEU A 72 15.97 -0.43 -6.18
CA LEU A 72 15.45 -0.64 -7.55
C LEU A 72 16.57 -0.89 -8.57
N TYR A 73 17.76 -0.34 -8.34
CA TYR A 73 18.94 -0.60 -9.16
C TYR A 73 19.41 -2.05 -9.01
N GLU A 74 19.45 -2.56 -7.77
CA GLU A 74 19.83 -3.95 -7.47
C GLU A 74 18.75 -4.97 -7.86
N ASN A 75 17.47 -4.57 -7.80
CA ASN A 75 16.32 -5.46 -8.00
C ASN A 75 15.54 -5.14 -9.28
N GLN A 76 16.21 -4.85 -10.40
CA GLN A 76 15.56 -4.35 -11.62
C GLN A 76 14.37 -5.19 -12.11
N LYS A 77 14.39 -6.51 -11.85
CA LYS A 77 13.30 -7.44 -12.19
C LYS A 77 11.95 -7.03 -11.58
N VAL A 78 11.93 -6.35 -10.44
CA VAL A 78 10.67 -5.91 -9.80
C VAL A 78 9.91 -4.87 -10.62
N LYS A 79 10.63 -4.08 -11.44
CA LYS A 79 10.05 -3.09 -12.36
C LYS A 79 9.36 -3.75 -13.55
N VAL A 80 9.74 -4.98 -13.91
CA VAL A 80 9.14 -5.70 -15.04
C VAL A 80 7.65 -5.91 -14.77
N SER A 81 6.83 -5.42 -15.70
CA SER A 81 5.37 -5.46 -15.64
C SER A 81 4.76 -4.81 -14.38
N PHE A 82 5.51 -3.97 -13.64
CA PHE A 82 4.97 -3.28 -12.47
C PHE A 82 3.79 -2.39 -12.85
N PHE A 83 3.92 -1.63 -13.94
CA PHE A 83 2.83 -0.80 -14.47
C PHE A 83 1.56 -1.62 -14.78
N LYS A 84 1.71 -2.85 -15.29
CA LYS A 84 0.58 -3.75 -15.56
C LYS A 84 -0.12 -4.15 -14.27
N ARG A 85 0.64 -4.44 -13.19
CA ARG A 85 0.09 -4.74 -11.86
C ARG A 85 -0.64 -3.53 -11.26
N VAL A 86 -0.07 -2.34 -11.38
CA VAL A 86 -0.73 -1.10 -10.93
C VAL A 86 -2.05 -0.89 -11.70
N ALA A 87 -2.02 -1.02 -13.03
CA ALA A 87 -3.21 -0.87 -13.87
C ALA A 87 -4.29 -1.91 -13.55
N SER A 88 -3.91 -3.18 -13.31
CA SER A 88 -4.87 -4.25 -12.98
C SER A 88 -5.47 -4.08 -11.59
N LEU A 89 -4.70 -3.58 -10.62
CA LEU A 89 -5.17 -3.36 -9.25
C LEU A 89 -5.89 -2.03 -9.05
N LYS A 90 -5.70 -1.04 -9.94
CA LYS A 90 -6.29 0.30 -9.84
C LYS A 90 -7.79 0.30 -9.48
N PRO A 91 -8.66 -0.50 -10.12
CA PRO A 91 -10.09 -0.51 -9.78
C PRO A 91 -10.38 -0.96 -8.34
N PHE A 92 -9.63 -1.95 -7.83
CA PHE A 92 -9.76 -2.46 -6.46
C PHE A 92 -9.23 -1.46 -5.43
N ILE A 93 -8.13 -0.79 -5.77
CA ILE A 93 -7.54 0.27 -4.94
C ILE A 93 -8.53 1.42 -4.79
N GLN A 94 -9.16 1.87 -5.88
CA GLN A 94 -10.17 2.92 -5.85
C GLN A 94 -11.40 2.51 -5.03
N GLU A 95 -11.87 1.27 -5.17
CA GLU A 95 -12.96 0.72 -4.37
C GLU A 95 -12.60 0.67 -2.87
N ALA A 96 -11.38 0.27 -2.53
CA ALA A 96 -10.87 0.23 -1.15
C ALA A 96 -10.69 1.61 -0.52
N ILE A 97 -10.26 2.60 -1.30
CA ILE A 97 -10.20 3.99 -0.87
C ILE A 97 -11.61 4.49 -0.54
N LEU A 98 -12.56 4.29 -1.45
CA LEU A 98 -13.94 4.71 -1.27
C LEU A 98 -14.60 4.01 -0.07
N PHE A 99 -14.35 2.71 0.11
CA PHE A 99 -14.78 1.95 1.27
C PHE A 99 -14.21 2.56 2.56
N GLY A 100 -12.91 2.86 2.59
CA GLY A 100 -12.24 3.45 3.74
C GLY A 100 -12.78 4.82 4.14
N VAL A 101 -13.00 5.69 3.15
CA VAL A 101 -13.57 7.02 3.37
C VAL A 101 -14.99 6.91 3.92
N ARG A 102 -15.84 6.05 3.32
CA ARG A 102 -17.22 5.84 3.81
C ARG A 102 -17.29 5.24 5.21
N ALA A 103 -16.34 4.39 5.55
CA ALA A 103 -16.23 3.79 6.88
C ALA A 103 -15.57 4.73 7.92
N ASN A 104 -15.21 5.97 7.54
CA ASN A 104 -14.41 6.89 8.36
C ASN A 104 -13.10 6.25 8.87
N ALA A 105 -12.53 5.32 8.11
CA ALA A 105 -11.31 4.62 8.46
C ALA A 105 -10.06 5.40 8.03
N ILE A 106 -10.17 6.10 6.89
CA ILE A 106 -9.18 7.02 6.32
C ILE A 106 -9.86 8.32 5.90
N GLU A 107 -9.11 9.42 5.90
CA GLU A 107 -9.56 10.73 5.44
C GLU A 107 -8.57 11.28 4.42
N ILE A 108 -9.08 11.83 3.32
CA ILE A 108 -8.29 12.53 2.30
C ILE A 108 -8.42 14.02 2.58
N LYS A 109 -7.30 14.68 2.91
CA LYS A 109 -7.22 16.12 3.14
C LYS A 109 -7.16 16.88 1.80
N GLU A 110 -7.51 18.16 1.83
CA GLU A 110 -7.51 19.04 0.66
C GLU A 110 -6.14 19.15 -0.03
N ASN A 111 -5.06 19.02 0.74
CA ASN A 111 -3.69 19.01 0.22
C ASN A 111 -3.27 17.68 -0.42
N GLY A 112 -4.19 16.73 -0.60
CA GLY A 112 -3.91 15.42 -1.21
C GLY A 112 -3.21 14.41 -0.29
N MET A 113 -3.08 14.75 1.00
CA MET A 113 -2.54 13.84 2.02
C MET A 113 -3.65 12.98 2.63
N ILE A 114 -3.32 11.73 2.95
CA ILE A 114 -4.25 10.78 3.54
C ILE A 114 -3.83 10.51 4.97
N ILE A 115 -4.78 10.62 5.90
CA ILE A 115 -4.58 10.28 7.31
C ILE A 115 -5.47 9.10 7.70
N SER A 116 -5.00 8.32 8.67
CA SER A 116 -5.77 7.25 9.28
C SER A 116 -6.60 7.81 10.41
N GLN A 117 -7.91 7.60 10.36
CA GLN A 117 -8.81 7.84 11.49
C GLN A 117 -8.99 6.60 12.38
N THR A 118 -8.43 5.47 11.95
CA THR A 118 -8.49 4.20 12.67
C THR A 118 -7.48 4.14 13.83
N PRO A 119 -7.90 3.81 15.06
CA PRO A 119 -6.99 3.63 16.20
C PRO A 119 -5.95 2.52 15.98
N SER A 120 -4.75 2.66 16.55
CA SER A 120 -3.70 1.63 16.43
C SER A 120 -4.07 0.28 17.03
N ASN A 121 -4.90 0.29 18.09
CA ASN A 121 -5.38 -0.94 18.72
C ASN A 121 -6.27 -1.78 17.80
N ALA A 122 -7.01 -1.16 16.88
CA ALA A 122 -7.87 -1.87 15.94
C ALA A 122 -7.05 -2.72 14.96
N ILE A 123 -5.94 -2.19 14.45
CA ILE A 123 -5.02 -2.95 13.58
C ILE A 123 -4.35 -4.08 14.36
N ASN A 124 -3.93 -3.82 15.60
CA ASN A 124 -3.30 -4.84 16.45
C ASN A 124 -4.27 -6.01 16.71
N LYS A 125 -5.57 -5.75 16.83
CA LYS A 125 -6.59 -6.80 16.98
C LYS A 125 -6.66 -7.68 15.72
N ILE A 126 -6.73 -7.07 14.54
CA ILE A 126 -6.71 -7.78 13.25
C ILE A 126 -5.41 -8.59 13.13
N PHE A 127 -4.26 -7.97 13.44
CA PHE A 127 -2.96 -8.64 13.37
C PHE A 127 -2.88 -9.89 14.25
N ARG A 128 -3.60 -9.96 15.37
CA ARG A 128 -3.60 -11.13 16.26
C ARG A 128 -4.44 -12.30 15.76
N THR A 129 -5.52 -12.03 15.01
CA THR A 129 -6.50 -13.04 14.59
C THR A 129 -6.26 -13.57 13.18
N GLU A 130 -5.45 -12.89 12.39
CA GLU A 130 -5.25 -13.19 10.97
C GLU A 130 -4.16 -14.23 10.70
N THR A 131 -4.11 -14.72 9.46
CA THR A 131 -3.09 -15.67 9.00
C THR A 131 -1.70 -15.03 8.96
N GLU A 132 -0.64 -15.86 9.03
CA GLU A 132 0.75 -15.38 8.90
C GLU A 132 1.03 -14.65 7.57
N GLU A 133 0.37 -15.05 6.49
CA GLU A 133 0.51 -14.39 5.18
C GLU A 133 -0.12 -12.99 5.20
N THR A 134 -1.29 -12.84 5.82
CA THR A 134 -1.94 -11.54 6.04
C THR A 134 -1.06 -10.63 6.90
N LYS A 135 -0.50 -11.16 7.99
CA LYS A 135 0.40 -10.41 8.88
C LYS A 135 1.64 -9.90 8.15
N LYS A 136 2.26 -10.73 7.31
CA LYS A 136 3.37 -10.32 6.45
C LYS A 136 2.97 -9.16 5.53
N CYS A 137 1.80 -9.23 4.89
CA CYS A 137 1.33 -8.14 4.05
C CYS A 137 1.16 -6.83 4.83
N ILE A 138 0.55 -6.89 6.02
CA ILE A 138 0.32 -5.72 6.88
C ILE A 138 1.64 -5.09 7.33
N ASN A 139 2.62 -5.91 7.73
CA ASN A 139 3.95 -5.44 8.14
C ASN A 139 4.70 -4.79 6.99
N GLU A 140 4.67 -5.39 5.81
CA GLU A 140 5.35 -4.85 4.63
C GLU A 140 4.67 -3.56 4.13
N ALA A 141 3.34 -3.44 4.25
CA ALA A 141 2.66 -2.18 4.00
C ALA A 141 3.13 -1.08 4.97
N LYS A 142 3.28 -1.39 6.26
CA LYS A 142 3.84 -0.45 7.25
C LYS A 142 5.27 -0.05 6.89
N PHE A 143 6.09 -1.02 6.52
CA PHE A 143 7.47 -0.80 6.08
C PHE A 143 7.52 0.14 4.89
N LEU A 144 6.73 -0.10 3.84
CA LEU A 144 6.68 0.77 2.66
C LEU A 144 6.27 2.20 3.02
N GLY A 145 5.33 2.37 3.95
CA GLY A 145 5.00 3.69 4.48
C GLY A 145 6.22 4.43 5.05
N LYS A 146 6.96 3.76 5.95
CA LYS A 146 8.22 4.32 6.52
C LYS A 146 9.27 4.58 5.46
N TRP A 147 9.35 3.70 4.47
CA TRP A 147 10.37 3.75 3.45
C TRP A 147 10.12 4.88 2.46
N PHE A 148 8.88 5.07 2.03
CA PHE A 148 8.48 6.18 1.15
C PHE A 148 8.56 7.54 1.84
N ALA A 149 8.42 7.60 3.16
CA ALA A 149 8.65 8.83 3.92
C ALA A 149 10.08 9.38 3.76
N GLY A 150 11.07 8.50 3.58
CA GLY A 150 12.46 8.87 3.32
C GLY A 150 12.87 8.87 1.84
N ALA A 151 11.96 8.58 0.91
CA ALA A 151 12.31 8.37 -0.50
C ALA A 151 12.32 9.66 -1.35
N GLY A 152 11.95 10.81 -0.77
CA GLY A 152 11.90 12.10 -1.44
C GLY A 152 10.53 12.43 -2.04
N ASP A 153 10.52 13.28 -3.07
CA ASP A 153 9.28 13.74 -3.73
C ASP A 153 8.51 12.59 -4.40
N VAL A 154 7.18 12.68 -4.35
CA VAL A 154 6.26 11.68 -4.89
C VAL A 154 6.47 11.46 -6.39
N LYS A 155 6.74 12.53 -7.15
CA LYS A 155 7.00 12.42 -8.60
C LYS A 155 8.28 11.64 -8.88
N THR A 156 9.31 11.84 -8.07
CA THR A 156 10.57 11.10 -8.16
C THR A 156 10.32 9.63 -7.87
N VAL A 157 9.60 9.29 -6.79
CA VAL A 157 9.26 7.91 -6.45
C VAL A 157 8.50 7.23 -7.60
N LEU A 158 7.45 7.87 -8.14
CA LEU A 158 6.69 7.32 -9.27
C LEU A 158 7.57 7.10 -10.51
N SER A 159 8.44 8.07 -10.82
CA SER A 159 9.37 7.97 -11.95
C SER A 159 10.35 6.82 -11.80
N LEU A 160 10.87 6.58 -10.59
CA LEU A 160 11.74 5.43 -10.30
C LEU A 160 11.04 4.09 -10.52
N TRP A 161 9.74 4.02 -10.23
CA TRP A 161 8.89 2.86 -10.52
C TRP A 161 8.47 2.75 -12.00
N GLY A 162 8.84 3.72 -12.84
CA GLY A 162 8.46 3.78 -14.25
C GLY A 162 6.99 4.11 -14.46
N ILE A 163 6.35 4.77 -13.49
CA ILE A 163 4.96 5.22 -13.55
C ILE A 163 4.96 6.71 -13.87
N ARG A 164 4.21 7.09 -14.90
CA ARG A 164 3.95 8.51 -15.20
C ARG A 164 2.81 9.00 -14.28
N PRO A 165 2.99 10.14 -13.57
CA PRO A 165 1.95 10.75 -12.75
C PRO A 165 0.66 11.05 -13.53
#